data_AF-A0AAD4ENU5-F1
#
_entry.id   AF-A0AAD4ENU5-F1
#
_cell.length_a   1.000
_cell.length_b   1.000
_cell.length_c   1.000
_cell.angle_alpha   90.00
_cell.angle_beta   90.00
_cell.angle_gamma   90.00
#
_symmetry.space_group_name_H-M   'P 1'
#
loop_
_entity.id
_entity.type
_entity.pdbx_description
1 polymer ?
#
loop_
_entity_poly.entity_id
_entity_poly.type
_entity_poly.pdbx_seq_one_letter_code
_entity_poly.pdbx_strand_id
1 'polypeptide(L)'
;MSSTPPSQSGTGNIHNLHQYHHQYPQLPAHHQQPFIQHYLQMPHIPQHYPPPLQHQYYPLHFIHQPPYQQYLPMRLARMQPEVPAPEYPPTPELSQASSKAPASSQVSVRLRLNPEPCPGVFSFDIDIIMGDMKCGFRGETDMPWDDFKSRVLAYLDAPEEVQLVYKFMGDNSKASHLNNAEAFGIAMDRFCHKVSNACTRVIALEAKQTTTKAKKRTREDDIPPVTEEDSMQLKVYKQLECHIQCELHCGHCFIDCTNGYDNHHHLNHAKMTLWAKKIMQIPTSKTPSPPLLPQQCPFKFVPQIPSTTLPDYSKIGVLLALIDAKKPELRIRELETSLLDAGVVFLSQVMLLPKDVLSVIGDMGQKQARILCNYAKQIILLLLRLISSYEEPEAFSAGTQNKGKECAIKIEDDLWQEGESEYGSGEYNEYESNDKTEGGGEFLT
;
A
#
# COMPACT_ATOMS: atom_id res chain seq x y z
N MET A 1 -9.31 -34.94 76.96
CA MET A 1 -10.65 -35.27 76.43
C MET A 1 -11.41 -33.98 76.33
N SER A 2 -11.38 -33.35 75.16
CA SER A 2 -11.95 -32.03 74.92
C SER A 2 -12.86 -32.14 73.71
N SER A 3 -14.16 -32.01 73.96
CA SER A 3 -15.25 -32.26 73.01
C SER A 3 -15.67 -30.94 72.38
N THR A 4 -15.51 -30.83 71.06
CA THR A 4 -15.95 -29.70 70.24
C THR A 4 -17.41 -29.92 69.81
N PRO A 5 -18.31 -28.91 69.91
CA PRO A 5 -19.68 -29.01 69.38
C PRO A 5 -19.79 -28.53 67.92
N PRO A 6 -20.85 -28.91 67.17
CA PRO A 6 -20.92 -28.74 65.72
C PRO A 6 -21.56 -27.42 65.30
N SER A 7 -21.06 -26.89 64.18
CA SER A 7 -21.54 -25.70 63.47
C SER A 7 -22.86 -25.97 62.74
N GLN A 8 -23.84 -25.09 62.93
CA GLN A 8 -25.13 -25.11 62.24
C GLN A 8 -25.03 -24.41 60.88
N SER A 9 -25.53 -25.08 59.85
CA SER A 9 -25.73 -24.58 58.50
C SER A 9 -26.96 -23.67 58.41
N GLY A 10 -26.73 -22.38 58.22
CA GLY A 10 -27.77 -21.39 57.90
C GLY A 10 -27.93 -21.25 56.38
N THR A 11 -29.11 -21.61 55.88
CA THR A 11 -29.56 -21.36 54.51
C THR A 11 -29.93 -19.88 54.34
N GLY A 12 -29.15 -19.16 53.53
CA GLY A 12 -29.35 -17.76 53.20
C GLY A 12 -30.31 -17.58 52.02
N ASN A 13 -31.31 -16.74 52.25
CA ASN A 13 -32.47 -16.45 51.40
C ASN A 13 -32.15 -15.68 50.11
N ILE A 14 -33.04 -15.90 49.15
CA ILE A 14 -33.12 -15.32 47.81
C ILE A 14 -33.91 -13.99 47.86
N HIS A 15 -33.64 -13.13 46.86
CA HIS A 15 -34.38 -11.93 46.40
C HIS A 15 -33.97 -10.56 46.96
N ASN A 16 -33.22 -9.83 46.12
CA ASN A 16 -33.41 -8.39 45.99
C ASN A 16 -33.25 -7.98 44.51
N LEU A 17 -34.39 -7.84 43.84
CA LEU A 17 -34.50 -7.36 42.46
C LEU A 17 -34.59 -5.82 42.51
N HIS A 18 -33.47 -5.12 42.34
CA HIS A 18 -33.48 -3.66 42.22
C HIS A 18 -33.86 -3.26 40.79
N GLN A 19 -35.06 -2.73 40.66
CA GLN A 19 -35.62 -2.12 39.46
C GLN A 19 -34.97 -0.74 39.25
N TYR A 20 -34.07 -0.62 38.28
CA TYR A 20 -33.52 0.67 37.86
C TYR A 20 -34.51 1.39 36.94
N HIS A 21 -35.16 2.44 37.45
CA HIS A 21 -35.89 3.41 36.63
C HIS A 21 -34.89 4.41 36.03
N HIS A 22 -34.63 4.28 34.72
CA HIS A 22 -33.95 5.33 33.95
C HIS A 22 -34.95 6.43 33.58
N GLN A 23 -34.81 7.59 34.23
CA GLN A 23 -35.44 8.84 33.86
C GLN A 23 -34.63 9.48 32.71
N TYR A 24 -35.22 9.59 31.52
CA TYR A 24 -34.64 10.33 30.40
C TYR A 24 -34.71 11.85 30.65
N PRO A 25 -33.65 12.61 30.39
CA PRO A 25 -33.72 14.06 30.41
C PRO A 25 -34.50 14.58 29.20
N GLN A 26 -35.52 15.39 29.45
CA GLN A 26 -36.29 16.08 28.44
C GLN A 26 -35.46 17.18 27.76
N LEU A 27 -35.40 17.14 26.43
CA LEU A 27 -34.87 18.20 25.58
C LEU A 27 -35.81 19.43 25.61
N PRO A 28 -35.31 20.65 25.81
CA PRO A 28 -36.15 21.84 25.74
C PRO A 28 -36.55 22.15 24.30
N ALA A 29 -37.80 22.57 24.16
CA ALA A 29 -38.49 22.88 22.93
C ALA A 29 -37.81 23.99 22.10
N HIS A 30 -37.83 23.77 20.78
CA HIS A 30 -37.48 24.73 19.74
C HIS A 30 -38.18 26.08 19.94
N HIS A 31 -37.38 27.13 20.12
CA HIS A 31 -37.84 28.51 19.99
C HIS A 31 -37.81 28.88 18.49
N GLN A 32 -38.99 29.04 17.88
CA GLN A 32 -39.13 29.64 16.56
C GLN A 32 -38.80 31.14 16.65
N GLN A 33 -37.83 31.60 15.86
CA GLN A 33 -37.65 33.02 15.58
C GLN A 33 -38.25 33.39 14.21
N PRO A 34 -38.82 34.60 14.09
CA PRO A 34 -39.52 35.02 12.88
C PRO A 34 -38.57 35.43 11.76
N PHE A 35 -38.97 35.06 10.55
CA PHE A 35 -38.45 35.55 9.27
C PHE A 35 -38.45 37.09 9.23
N ILE A 36 -37.28 37.69 9.05
CA ILE A 36 -37.15 39.06 8.53
C ILE A 36 -36.63 38.96 7.10
N GLN A 37 -37.49 39.32 6.14
CA GLN A 37 -37.13 39.56 4.75
C GLN A 37 -36.25 40.81 4.67
N HIS A 38 -34.95 40.64 4.38
CA HIS A 38 -34.14 41.71 3.84
C HIS A 38 -33.91 41.49 2.34
N TYR A 39 -34.24 42.55 1.61
CA TYR A 39 -34.25 42.70 0.18
C TYR A 39 -32.91 42.38 -0.49
N LEU A 40 -33.01 41.72 -1.63
CA LEU A 40 -31.97 41.61 -2.66
C LEU A 40 -31.60 43.00 -3.18
N GLN A 41 -30.34 43.38 -3.03
CA GLN A 41 -29.74 44.46 -3.81
C GLN A 41 -28.41 43.96 -4.37
N MET A 42 -28.49 43.41 -5.59
CA MET A 42 -27.32 43.08 -6.41
C MET A 42 -26.79 44.37 -7.06
N PRO A 43 -25.47 44.63 -7.05
CA PRO A 43 -24.90 45.73 -7.80
C PRO A 43 -24.91 45.42 -9.30
N HIS A 44 -25.33 46.41 -10.10
CA HIS A 44 -25.34 46.38 -11.55
C HIS A 44 -23.92 46.19 -12.12
N ILE A 45 -23.70 45.09 -12.83
CA ILE A 45 -22.51 44.89 -13.67
C ILE A 45 -22.80 45.53 -15.04
N PRO A 46 -21.96 46.44 -15.56
CA PRO A 46 -22.14 47.00 -16.89
C PRO A 46 -21.90 45.93 -17.95
N GLN A 47 -22.93 45.63 -18.75
CA GLN A 47 -22.77 44.87 -19.99
C GLN A 47 -22.09 45.75 -21.05
N HIS A 48 -20.79 45.54 -21.25
CA HIS A 48 -20.12 45.94 -22.49
C HIS A 48 -19.86 44.68 -23.32
N TYR A 49 -20.76 44.43 -24.27
CA TYR A 49 -20.54 43.49 -25.37
C TYR A 49 -19.56 44.09 -26.38
N PRO A 50 -18.49 43.39 -26.79
CA PRO A 50 -17.83 43.68 -28.05
C PRO A 50 -18.63 43.10 -29.24
N PRO A 51 -18.57 43.73 -30.42
CA PRO A 51 -19.31 43.30 -31.60
C PRO A 51 -18.73 41.99 -32.19
N PRO A 52 -19.55 41.17 -32.87
CA PRO A 52 -19.08 39.93 -33.47
C PRO A 52 -18.15 40.22 -34.66
N LEU A 53 -16.95 39.65 -34.63
CA LEU A 53 -16.03 39.61 -35.76
C LEU A 53 -16.65 38.79 -36.89
N GLN A 54 -16.97 39.46 -37.99
CA GLN A 54 -17.33 38.83 -39.26
C GLN A 54 -16.16 37.95 -39.72
N HIS A 55 -16.36 36.64 -39.68
CA HIS A 55 -15.46 35.69 -40.31
C HIS A 55 -15.65 35.78 -41.83
N GLN A 56 -14.65 36.37 -42.49
CA GLN A 56 -14.50 36.31 -43.93
C GLN A 56 -14.20 34.86 -44.34
N TYR A 57 -15.08 34.32 -45.17
CA TYR A 57 -14.85 33.10 -45.94
C TYR A 57 -13.58 33.22 -46.77
N TYR A 58 -12.65 32.28 -46.64
CA TYR A 58 -11.62 32.03 -47.63
C TYR A 58 -11.96 30.79 -48.46
N PRO A 59 -11.73 30.79 -49.79
CA PRO A 59 -12.14 29.71 -50.68
C PRO A 59 -11.15 28.54 -50.65
N LEU A 60 -11.71 27.32 -50.64
CA LEU A 60 -11.04 26.06 -50.94
C LEU A 60 -10.43 26.10 -52.35
N HIS A 61 -9.11 26.23 -52.45
CA HIS A 61 -8.38 25.95 -53.67
C HIS A 61 -8.07 24.46 -53.77
N PHE A 62 -8.75 23.83 -54.73
CA PHE A 62 -8.40 22.56 -55.38
C PHE A 62 -6.90 22.50 -55.75
N ILE A 63 -6.19 21.46 -55.33
CA ILE A 63 -4.97 21.01 -56.01
C ILE A 63 -4.95 19.48 -56.10
N HIS A 64 -5.14 19.01 -57.34
CA HIS A 64 -4.56 17.85 -58.02
C HIS A 64 -4.41 16.49 -57.31
N GLN A 65 -5.30 15.57 -57.72
CA GLN A 65 -4.97 14.16 -57.92
C GLN A 65 -3.93 13.98 -59.04
N PRO A 66 -2.98 13.03 -58.91
CA PRO A 66 -2.42 12.32 -60.05
C PRO A 66 -3.03 10.90 -60.20
N PRO A 67 -3.32 10.43 -61.43
CA PRO A 67 -3.85 9.09 -61.68
C PRO A 67 -2.74 8.16 -62.18
N TYR A 68 -2.46 7.03 -61.53
CA TYR A 68 -1.79 5.86 -62.15
C TYR A 68 -2.14 4.61 -61.34
N GLN A 69 -3.03 3.76 -61.86
CA GLN A 69 -2.80 2.60 -62.72
C GLN A 69 -2.71 1.26 -61.96
N GLN A 70 -3.78 0.50 -62.17
CA GLN A 70 -3.88 -0.95 -62.24
C GLN A 70 -2.55 -1.64 -62.60
N TYR A 71 -2.10 -2.61 -61.80
CA TYR A 71 -1.55 -3.89 -62.25
C TYR A 71 -1.58 -4.89 -61.09
N LEU A 72 -2.55 -5.81 -61.11
CA LEU A 72 -2.38 -7.16 -60.57
C LEU A 72 -1.60 -7.97 -61.61
N PRO A 73 -0.69 -8.85 -61.18
CA PRO A 73 -0.79 -10.20 -61.70
C PRO A 73 -0.62 -11.27 -60.63
N MET A 74 -1.42 -12.32 -60.81
CA MET A 74 -1.39 -13.58 -60.09
C MET A 74 0.01 -14.20 -60.02
N ARG A 75 0.36 -14.78 -58.87
CA ARG A 75 1.20 -15.99 -58.78
C ARG A 75 0.65 -16.90 -57.70
N LEU A 76 -0.02 -17.98 -58.09
CA LEU A 76 0.51 -19.31 -58.42
C LEU A 76 0.63 -20.18 -57.17
N ALA A 77 -0.31 -21.11 -57.09
CA ALA A 77 -0.32 -22.24 -56.19
C ALA A 77 1.03 -22.95 -56.20
N ARG A 78 1.63 -23.13 -55.02
CA ARG A 78 2.74 -24.04 -54.83
C ARG A 78 2.16 -25.37 -54.40
N MET A 79 2.03 -26.28 -55.37
CA MET A 79 1.76 -27.69 -55.13
C MET A 79 2.89 -28.30 -54.31
N GLN A 80 2.51 -29.07 -53.29
CA GLN A 80 3.38 -30.05 -52.66
C GLN A 80 3.66 -31.19 -53.62
N PRO A 81 4.91 -31.70 -53.72
CA PRO A 81 5.16 -33.04 -54.16
C PRO A 81 5.05 -34.01 -52.98
N GLU A 82 4.06 -34.89 -53.06
CA GLU A 82 3.92 -36.11 -52.27
C GLU A 82 5.08 -37.06 -52.63
N VAL A 83 5.89 -37.45 -51.64
CA VAL A 83 6.97 -38.43 -51.82
C VAL A 83 6.47 -39.78 -51.31
N PRO A 84 6.54 -40.86 -52.11
CA PRO A 84 6.08 -42.18 -51.68
C PRO A 84 7.05 -42.79 -50.66
N ALA A 85 6.48 -43.32 -49.57
CA ALA A 85 7.19 -44.08 -48.56
C ALA A 85 7.65 -45.45 -49.11
N PRO A 86 8.85 -45.94 -48.74
CA PRO A 86 9.22 -47.32 -48.98
C PRO A 86 8.55 -48.25 -47.95
N GLU A 87 7.81 -49.24 -48.46
CA GLU A 87 7.33 -50.40 -47.69
C GLU A 87 8.53 -51.23 -47.18
N TYR A 88 8.57 -51.46 -45.87
CA TYR A 88 9.38 -52.52 -45.26
C TYR A 88 8.44 -53.57 -44.62
N PRO A 89 8.83 -54.85 -44.63
CA PRO A 89 8.02 -55.96 -44.14
C PRO A 89 7.85 -55.93 -42.61
N PRO A 90 6.80 -56.57 -42.07
CA PRO A 90 6.47 -56.52 -40.65
C PRO A 90 7.44 -57.39 -39.83
N THR A 91 8.11 -56.77 -38.86
CA THR A 91 8.81 -57.47 -37.78
C THR A 91 7.91 -57.49 -36.54
N PRO A 92 7.74 -58.65 -35.86
CA PRO A 92 6.80 -58.78 -34.75
C PRO A 92 7.36 -58.23 -33.43
N GLU A 93 6.45 -57.70 -32.62
CA GLU A 93 6.45 -57.60 -31.15
C GLU A 93 7.76 -57.26 -30.42
N LEU A 94 7.84 -56.02 -29.92
CA LEU A 94 7.85 -55.70 -28.48
C LEU A 94 7.97 -54.16 -28.30
N SER A 95 6.96 -53.51 -27.75
CA SER A 95 7.01 -52.12 -27.23
C SER A 95 5.88 -52.00 -26.20
N GLN A 96 6.14 -51.97 -24.88
CA GLN A 96 6.62 -50.80 -24.12
C GLN A 96 6.07 -49.48 -24.67
N ALA A 97 4.93 -49.07 -24.11
CA ALA A 97 4.29 -47.79 -24.35
C ALA A 97 5.16 -46.66 -23.78
N SER A 98 5.85 -45.95 -24.66
CA SER A 98 6.47 -44.64 -24.39
C SER A 98 5.72 -43.59 -25.21
N SER A 99 4.67 -43.04 -24.61
CA SER A 99 3.93 -41.90 -25.15
C SER A 99 4.72 -40.61 -24.88
N LYS A 100 5.44 -40.13 -25.90
CA LYS A 100 5.93 -38.75 -25.98
C LYS A 100 4.72 -37.81 -26.04
N ALA A 101 4.36 -37.23 -24.90
CA ALA A 101 3.43 -36.11 -24.82
C ALA A 101 4.11 -34.81 -25.29
N PRO A 102 3.37 -33.89 -25.94
CA PRO A 102 3.91 -32.59 -26.34
C PRO A 102 4.29 -31.79 -25.08
N ALA A 103 5.45 -31.13 -25.13
CA ALA A 103 5.96 -30.27 -24.08
C ALA A 103 4.99 -29.10 -23.85
N SER A 104 4.08 -29.28 -22.91
CA SER A 104 3.28 -28.22 -22.30
C SER A 104 4.24 -27.20 -21.70
N SER A 105 4.26 -25.99 -22.26
CA SER A 105 4.87 -24.82 -21.63
C SER A 105 4.15 -24.56 -20.30
N GLN A 106 4.60 -25.22 -19.23
CA GLN A 106 4.17 -24.91 -17.89
C GLN A 106 4.72 -23.53 -17.55
N VAL A 107 3.87 -22.52 -17.73
CA VAL A 107 4.01 -21.24 -17.05
C VAL A 107 4.08 -21.58 -15.57
N SER A 108 5.25 -21.42 -14.95
CA SER A 108 5.42 -21.58 -13.52
C SER A 108 4.62 -20.48 -12.84
N VAL A 109 3.36 -20.79 -12.52
CA VAL A 109 2.52 -19.94 -11.68
C VAL A 109 3.25 -19.84 -10.36
N ARG A 110 3.85 -18.68 -10.09
CA ARG A 110 4.43 -18.38 -8.78
C ARG A 110 3.28 -18.49 -7.77
N LEU A 111 3.21 -19.61 -7.06
CA LEU A 111 2.27 -19.81 -5.97
C LEU A 111 2.50 -18.71 -4.95
N ARG A 112 1.52 -17.81 -4.82
CA ARG A 112 1.50 -16.84 -3.73
C ARG A 112 1.43 -17.63 -2.42
N LEU A 113 2.30 -17.27 -1.48
CA LEU A 113 2.46 -17.99 -0.21
C LEU A 113 1.30 -17.78 0.76
N ASN A 114 0.72 -16.58 0.78
CA ASN A 114 -0.54 -16.30 1.45
C ASN A 114 -1.68 -16.34 0.40
N PRO A 115 -2.61 -17.32 0.48
CA PRO A 115 -3.70 -17.43 -0.49
C PRO A 115 -4.68 -16.27 -0.31
N GLU A 116 -5.31 -15.88 -1.42
CA GLU A 116 -6.27 -14.79 -1.50
C GLU A 116 -7.65 -15.39 -1.83
N PRO A 117 -8.43 -15.85 -0.82
CA PRO A 117 -9.74 -16.48 -1.04
C PRO A 117 -10.72 -15.57 -1.78
N CYS A 118 -10.64 -14.27 -1.52
CA CYS A 118 -11.41 -13.21 -2.18
C CYS A 118 -10.48 -12.05 -2.53
N PRO A 119 -10.75 -11.27 -3.60
CA PRO A 119 -9.91 -10.12 -3.95
C PRO A 119 -9.72 -9.15 -2.78
N GLY A 120 -8.47 -8.95 -2.36
CA GLY A 120 -8.08 -8.10 -1.23
C GLY A 120 -8.14 -8.75 0.15
N VAL A 121 -8.60 -10.00 0.25
CA VAL A 121 -8.65 -10.77 1.51
C VAL A 121 -7.56 -11.82 1.48
N PHE A 122 -6.65 -11.80 2.45
CA PHE A 122 -5.57 -12.79 2.56
C PHE A 122 -5.81 -13.73 3.72
N SER A 123 -5.59 -15.03 3.51
CA SER A 123 -5.50 -15.98 4.62
C SER A 123 -4.08 -16.03 5.18
N PHE A 124 -3.98 -16.08 6.51
CA PHE A 124 -2.70 -16.11 7.21
C PHE A 124 -2.77 -16.87 8.51
N ASP A 125 -1.62 -17.35 8.96
CA ASP A 125 -1.51 -18.06 10.23
C ASP A 125 -1.32 -17.03 11.36
N ILE A 126 -2.06 -17.22 12.45
CA ILE A 126 -2.02 -16.42 13.68
C ILE A 126 -1.41 -17.30 14.76
N ASP A 127 -0.25 -16.88 15.25
CA ASP A 127 0.50 -17.55 16.28
C ASP A 127 0.25 -16.89 17.64
N ILE A 128 -0.35 -17.60 18.57
CA ILE A 128 -0.61 -17.16 19.94
C ILE A 128 0.48 -17.71 20.85
N ILE A 129 1.17 -16.80 21.54
CA ILE A 129 2.31 -17.15 22.38
C ILE A 129 1.93 -16.97 23.86
N MET A 130 1.97 -18.07 24.60
CA MET A 130 1.61 -18.23 26.01
C MET A 130 2.81 -18.71 26.81
N GLY A 131 3.62 -17.78 27.34
CA GLY A 131 4.91 -18.14 27.93
C GLY A 131 5.81 -18.81 26.87
N ASP A 132 6.12 -20.08 27.10
CA ASP A 132 6.95 -20.91 26.20
C ASP A 132 6.12 -21.73 25.20
N MET A 133 4.80 -21.73 25.34
CA MET A 133 3.90 -22.44 24.43
C MET A 133 3.50 -21.56 23.24
N LYS A 134 3.52 -22.15 22.04
CA LYS A 134 3.05 -21.55 20.80
C LYS A 134 1.92 -22.40 20.25
N CYS A 135 0.74 -21.81 20.12
CA CYS A 135 -0.40 -22.41 19.41
C CYS A 135 -0.84 -21.45 18.32
N GLY A 136 -1.70 -21.89 17.39
CA GLY A 136 -2.13 -20.99 16.34
C GLY A 136 -3.39 -21.46 15.63
N PHE A 137 -3.98 -20.53 14.89
CA PHE A 137 -5.13 -20.77 14.04
C PHE A 137 -5.00 -19.95 12.76
N ARG A 138 -5.75 -20.33 11.72
CA ARG A 138 -5.79 -19.57 10.47
C ARG A 138 -6.86 -18.48 10.53
N GLY A 139 -6.47 -17.27 10.17
CA GLY A 139 -7.36 -16.11 10.05
C GLY A 139 -7.38 -15.53 8.64
N GLU A 140 -8.29 -14.58 8.44
CA GLU A 140 -8.46 -13.82 7.20
C GLU A 140 -8.43 -12.32 7.53
N THR A 141 -7.99 -11.48 6.60
CA THR A 141 -7.78 -10.04 6.86
C THR A 141 -9.06 -9.25 7.05
N ASP A 142 -10.19 -9.79 6.62
CA ASP A 142 -11.54 -9.26 6.82
C ASP A 142 -12.25 -9.84 8.06
N MET A 143 -11.56 -10.69 8.84
CA MET A 143 -12.08 -11.23 10.09
C MET A 143 -12.49 -10.09 11.04
N PRO A 144 -13.73 -10.07 11.57
CA PRO A 144 -14.13 -9.06 12.55
C PRO A 144 -13.28 -9.10 13.81
N TRP A 145 -13.03 -7.93 14.40
CA TRP A 145 -12.27 -7.79 15.65
C TRP A 145 -12.79 -8.70 16.77
N ASP A 146 -14.11 -8.77 16.94
CA ASP A 146 -14.72 -9.55 18.02
C ASP A 146 -14.50 -11.06 17.84
N ASP A 147 -14.52 -11.57 16.60
CA ASP A 147 -14.22 -12.98 16.30
C ASP A 147 -12.72 -13.27 16.54
N PHE A 148 -11.84 -12.39 16.04
CA PHE A 148 -10.40 -12.49 16.31
C PHE A 148 -10.12 -12.51 17.82
N LYS A 149 -10.67 -11.54 18.57
CA LYS A 149 -10.46 -11.41 20.01
C LYS A 149 -11.01 -12.63 20.75
N SER A 150 -12.23 -13.08 20.41
CA SER A 150 -12.84 -14.26 21.03
C SER A 150 -12.00 -15.52 20.82
N ARG A 151 -11.47 -15.74 19.61
CA ARG A 151 -10.59 -16.88 19.33
C ARG A 151 -9.29 -16.79 20.11
N VAL A 152 -8.62 -15.63 20.09
CA VAL A 152 -7.37 -15.44 20.83
C VAL A 152 -7.58 -15.67 22.32
N LEU A 153 -8.63 -15.12 22.92
CA LEU A 153 -8.95 -15.33 24.34
C LEU A 153 -9.27 -16.79 24.67
N ALA A 154 -9.97 -17.50 23.78
CA ALA A 154 -10.26 -18.92 23.96
C ALA A 154 -8.97 -19.78 23.99
N TYR A 155 -7.95 -19.42 23.19
CA TYR A 155 -6.65 -20.08 23.25
C TYR A 155 -5.84 -19.68 24.49
N LEU A 156 -5.95 -18.42 24.93
CA LEU A 156 -5.23 -17.91 26.11
C LEU A 156 -5.82 -18.37 27.45
N ASP A 157 -7.04 -18.92 27.45
CA ASP A 157 -7.85 -19.18 28.65
C ASP A 157 -7.87 -17.97 29.61
N ALA A 158 -8.03 -16.78 29.02
CA ALA A 158 -7.84 -15.51 29.72
C ALA A 158 -9.15 -14.69 29.77
N PRO A 159 -9.33 -13.83 30.78
CA PRO A 159 -10.54 -13.03 30.91
C PRO A 159 -10.68 -12.00 29.78
N GLU A 160 -11.86 -11.38 29.65
CA GLU A 160 -12.19 -10.47 28.55
C GLU A 160 -11.34 -9.18 28.52
N GLU A 161 -10.79 -8.78 29.67
CA GLU A 161 -10.03 -7.54 29.90
C GLU A 161 -8.52 -7.66 29.67
N VAL A 162 -8.10 -8.49 28.72
CA VAL A 162 -6.68 -8.71 28.44
C VAL A 162 -6.17 -7.73 27.39
N GLN A 163 -5.00 -7.12 27.69
CA GLN A 163 -4.26 -6.35 26.70
C GLN A 163 -3.48 -7.31 25.78
N LEU A 164 -3.69 -7.15 24.48
CA LEU A 164 -3.02 -7.93 23.45
C LEU A 164 -1.95 -7.06 22.79
N VAL A 165 -0.82 -7.67 22.46
CA VAL A 165 0.18 -7.10 21.57
C VAL A 165 0.40 -8.01 20.38
N TYR A 166 0.77 -7.42 19.25
CA TYR A 166 1.03 -8.15 18.03
C TYR A 166 2.38 -7.81 17.40
N LYS A 167 2.91 -8.74 16.61
CA LYS A 167 4.09 -8.58 15.77
C LYS A 167 3.95 -9.41 14.50
N PHE A 168 4.39 -8.92 13.36
CA PHE A 168 4.45 -9.75 12.14
C PHE A 168 5.72 -10.58 12.11
N MET A 169 5.61 -11.85 11.74
CA MET A 169 6.79 -12.71 11.55
C MET A 169 7.74 -12.11 10.50
N GLY A 170 9.04 -12.15 10.80
CA GLY A 170 10.08 -11.56 9.96
C GLY A 170 10.18 -10.03 10.03
N ASP A 171 9.32 -9.37 10.81
CA ASP A 171 9.47 -7.95 11.10
C ASP A 171 10.43 -7.73 12.28
N ASN A 172 11.30 -6.73 12.16
CA ASN A 172 12.18 -6.29 13.24
C ASN A 172 11.53 -5.17 14.07
N SER A 173 10.28 -4.79 13.76
CA SER A 173 9.52 -3.81 14.52
C SER A 173 9.22 -4.29 15.95
N LYS A 174 9.04 -3.31 16.84
CA LYS A 174 8.58 -3.55 18.21
C LYS A 174 7.13 -4.04 18.18
N ALA A 175 6.77 -4.91 19.11
CA ALA A 175 5.39 -5.34 19.29
C ALA A 175 4.48 -4.12 19.51
N SER A 176 3.33 -4.11 18.84
CA SER A 176 2.34 -3.03 18.88
C SER A 176 1.09 -3.48 19.62
N HIS A 177 0.38 -2.56 20.28
CA HIS A 177 -0.84 -2.90 21.01
C HIS A 177 -2.02 -3.18 20.08
N LEU A 178 -2.88 -4.11 20.46
CA LEU A 178 -4.04 -4.59 19.73
C LEU A 178 -5.24 -4.66 20.67
N ASN A 179 -5.68 -3.53 21.21
CA ASN A 179 -6.68 -3.50 22.30
C ASN A 179 -8.11 -3.18 21.84
N ASN A 180 -8.29 -2.78 20.58
CA ASN A 180 -9.58 -2.35 20.05
C ASN A 180 -9.68 -2.64 18.55
N ALA A 181 -10.89 -2.50 18.01
CA ALA A 181 -11.18 -2.76 16.60
C ALA A 181 -10.41 -1.83 15.65
N GLU A 182 -10.17 -0.57 16.04
CA GLU A 182 -9.41 0.39 15.22
C GLU A 182 -7.94 -0.05 15.06
N ALA A 183 -7.28 -0.40 16.17
CA ALA A 183 -5.91 -0.90 16.15
C ALA A 183 -5.80 -2.21 15.34
N PHE A 184 -6.83 -3.05 15.40
CA PHE A 184 -6.91 -4.26 14.59
C PHE A 184 -7.06 -3.97 13.10
N GLY A 185 -7.92 -3.03 12.71
CA GLY A 185 -8.02 -2.56 11.32
C GLY A 185 -6.67 -2.05 10.79
N ILE A 186 -5.99 -1.21 11.56
CA ILE A 186 -4.65 -0.70 11.21
C ILE A 186 -3.63 -1.84 11.09
N ALA A 187 -3.72 -2.86 11.95
CA ALA A 187 -2.87 -4.04 11.85
C ALA A 187 -3.15 -4.84 10.56
N MET A 188 -4.42 -5.09 10.22
CA MET A 188 -4.78 -5.81 8.99
C MET A 188 -4.39 -5.03 7.73
N ASP A 189 -4.56 -3.71 7.69
CA ASP A 189 -4.08 -2.88 6.58
C ASP A 189 -2.57 -3.02 6.39
N ARG A 190 -1.80 -2.96 7.48
CA ARG A 190 -0.35 -3.18 7.44
C ARG A 190 0.01 -4.60 7.01
N PHE A 191 -0.77 -5.59 7.40
CA PHE A 191 -0.59 -6.97 6.97
C PHE A 191 -0.77 -7.10 5.45
N CYS A 192 -1.87 -6.58 4.89
CA CYS A 192 -2.13 -6.57 3.45
C CYS A 192 -1.00 -5.92 2.65
N HIS A 193 -0.50 -4.77 3.13
CA HIS A 193 0.65 -4.09 2.51
C HIS A 193 1.91 -4.94 2.54
N LYS A 194 2.19 -5.60 3.67
CA LYS A 194 3.36 -6.46 3.79
C LYS A 194 3.24 -7.70 2.90
N VAL A 195 2.09 -8.37 2.86
CA VAL A 195 1.88 -9.57 2.01
C VAL A 195 2.04 -9.21 0.54
N SER A 196 1.51 -8.07 0.12
CA SER A 196 1.66 -7.58 -1.25
C SER A 196 3.13 -7.37 -1.65
N ASN A 197 3.98 -7.00 -0.69
CA ASN A 197 5.41 -6.75 -0.91
C ASN A 197 6.30 -7.98 -0.70
N ALA A 198 5.90 -8.93 0.14
CA ALA A 198 6.78 -9.98 0.63
C ALA A 198 7.15 -11.04 -0.39
N CYS A 199 6.44 -11.15 -1.53
CA CYS A 199 6.64 -12.00 -2.73
C CYS A 199 7.04 -13.48 -2.52
N THR A 200 8.07 -13.76 -1.71
CA THR A 200 8.73 -15.02 -1.44
C THR A 200 8.69 -15.46 0.03
N ARG A 201 8.02 -14.71 0.93
CA ARG A 201 7.91 -15.08 2.35
C ARG A 201 6.45 -15.14 2.81
N VAL A 202 6.13 -16.19 3.58
CA VAL A 202 4.87 -16.28 4.33
C VAL A 202 4.91 -15.24 5.44
N ILE A 203 3.85 -14.46 5.58
CA ILE A 203 3.67 -13.55 6.70
C ILE A 203 2.62 -14.14 7.63
N ALA A 204 2.95 -14.15 8.92
CA ALA A 204 2.06 -14.57 10.01
C ALA A 204 2.00 -13.47 11.08
N LEU A 205 0.95 -13.51 11.90
CA LEU A 205 0.71 -12.59 13.00
C LEU A 205 0.99 -13.29 14.33
N GLU A 206 1.98 -12.83 15.08
CA GLU A 206 2.19 -13.26 16.46
C GLU A 206 1.35 -12.38 17.40
N ALA A 207 0.50 -12.98 18.23
CA ALA A 207 -0.27 -12.32 19.28
C ALA A 207 0.18 -12.81 20.66
N LYS A 208 0.39 -11.88 21.60
CA LYS A 208 0.75 -12.20 22.99
C LYS A 208 -0.13 -11.43 23.96
N GLN A 209 -0.45 -12.07 25.09
CA GLN A 209 -0.99 -11.38 26.25
C GLN A 209 0.13 -10.59 26.94
N THR A 210 -0.06 -9.28 27.10
CA THR A 210 0.79 -8.51 28.01
C THR A 210 0.18 -8.57 29.40
N THR A 211 0.84 -9.26 30.32
CA THR A 211 0.54 -9.08 31.73
C THR A 211 0.97 -7.66 32.09
N THR A 212 0.03 -6.83 32.55
CA THR A 212 0.34 -5.53 33.14
C THR A 212 1.04 -5.78 34.47
N LYS A 213 2.29 -6.25 34.44
CA LYS A 213 3.09 -6.37 35.65
C LYS A 213 3.20 -4.96 36.21
N ALA A 214 2.60 -4.77 37.39
CA ALA A 214 2.70 -3.54 38.16
C ALA A 214 4.18 -3.15 38.17
N LYS A 215 4.48 -1.98 37.58
CA LYS A 215 5.82 -1.45 37.38
C LYS A 215 6.53 -1.39 38.74
N LYS A 216 7.25 -2.46 39.09
CA LYS A 216 8.22 -2.46 40.18
C LYS A 216 9.28 -1.49 39.71
N ARG A 217 9.39 -0.32 40.36
CA ARG A 217 10.34 0.75 40.01
C ARG A 217 11.75 0.15 39.97
N THR A 218 12.18 -0.25 38.79
CA THR A 218 13.57 -0.48 38.46
C THR A 218 14.25 0.88 38.39
N ARG A 219 15.56 0.89 38.61
CA ARG A 219 16.50 2.03 38.61
C ARG A 219 16.59 2.79 37.26
N GLU A 220 15.52 2.76 36.48
CA GLU A 220 15.27 3.51 35.25
C GLU A 220 14.41 4.76 35.53
N ASP A 221 13.90 4.94 36.76
CA ASP A 221 13.36 6.23 37.22
C ASP A 221 14.48 7.28 37.48
N ASP A 222 15.74 6.94 37.19
CA ASP A 222 16.87 7.88 37.08
C ASP A 222 17.13 8.28 35.60
N ILE A 223 16.11 8.17 34.75
CA ILE A 223 16.12 8.77 33.41
C ILE A 223 15.69 10.23 33.59
N PRO A 224 16.55 11.22 33.29
CA PRO A 224 16.19 12.62 33.39
C PRO A 224 14.91 12.87 32.57
N PRO A 225 13.97 13.66 33.11
CA PRO A 225 12.70 13.91 32.44
C PRO A 225 12.96 14.38 31.01
N VAL A 226 12.35 13.69 30.05
CA VAL A 226 12.37 14.07 28.64
C VAL A 226 11.93 15.53 28.59
N THR A 227 12.82 16.41 28.15
CA THR A 227 12.54 17.84 28.14
C THR A 227 11.47 18.12 27.09
N GLU A 228 10.65 19.15 27.29
CA GLU A 228 9.64 19.55 26.30
C GLU A 228 10.28 19.86 24.93
N GLU A 229 11.56 20.24 24.92
CA GLU A 229 12.37 20.48 23.73
C GLU A 229 12.51 19.22 22.86
N ASP A 230 12.79 18.05 23.47
CA ASP A 230 12.93 16.79 22.74
C ASP A 230 11.61 16.36 22.09
N SER A 231 10.49 16.60 22.77
CA SER A 231 9.14 16.32 22.25
C SER A 231 8.81 17.20 21.04
N MET A 232 9.16 18.48 21.12
CA MET A 232 8.98 19.42 20.01
C MET A 232 9.89 19.10 18.83
N GLN A 233 11.15 18.71 19.09
CA GLN A 233 12.08 18.27 18.04
C GLN A 233 11.57 17.04 17.31
N LEU A 234 11.03 16.06 18.03
CA LEU A 234 10.46 14.87 17.42
C LEU A 234 9.22 15.20 16.56
N LYS A 235 8.37 16.14 17.00
CA LYS A 235 7.22 16.61 16.20
C LYS A 235 7.66 17.28 14.91
N VAL A 236 8.63 18.20 14.98
CA VAL A 236 9.17 18.89 13.79
C VAL A 236 9.86 17.90 12.84
N TYR A 237 10.60 16.93 13.38
CA TYR A 237 11.24 15.89 12.58
C TYR A 237 10.20 15.05 11.82
N LYS A 238 9.14 14.57 12.49
CA LYS A 238 8.07 13.79 11.84
C LYS A 238 7.34 14.60 10.76
N GLN A 239 7.09 15.87 11.02
CA GLN A 239 6.51 16.75 9.99
C GLN A 239 7.44 16.89 8.79
N LEU A 240 8.74 17.09 9.02
CA LEU A 240 9.73 17.16 7.95
C LEU A 240 9.75 15.85 7.16
N GLU A 241 9.81 14.70 7.82
CA GLU A 241 9.81 13.36 7.23
C GLU A 241 8.66 13.16 6.24
N CYS A 242 7.43 13.53 6.62
CA CYS A 242 6.27 13.46 5.73
C CYS A 242 6.37 14.39 4.51
N HIS A 243 7.02 15.55 4.62
CA HIS A 243 7.09 16.53 3.53
C HIS A 243 8.20 16.24 2.51
N ILE A 244 9.26 15.53 2.92
CA ILE A 244 10.42 15.25 2.05
C ILE A 244 10.47 13.79 1.60
N GLN A 245 9.41 13.02 1.87
CA GLN A 245 9.31 11.65 1.39
C GLN A 245 9.30 11.66 -0.14
N CYS A 246 10.23 10.90 -0.72
CA CYS A 246 10.48 10.84 -2.14
C CYS A 246 10.21 9.42 -2.63
N GLU A 247 9.15 9.28 -3.42
CA GLU A 247 8.74 8.00 -4.00
C GLU A 247 9.76 7.47 -5.01
N LEU A 248 10.41 8.37 -5.77
CA LEU A 248 11.40 7.99 -6.79
C LEU A 248 12.61 7.25 -6.19
N HIS A 249 13.07 7.68 -5.02
CA HIS A 249 14.26 7.11 -4.36
C HIS A 249 13.91 6.23 -3.15
N CYS A 250 12.63 5.92 -2.93
CA CYS A 250 12.14 5.17 -1.77
C CYS A 250 12.76 5.63 -0.43
N GLY A 251 12.81 6.95 -0.21
CA GLY A 251 13.48 7.54 0.94
C GLY A 251 13.14 9.02 1.11
N HIS A 252 14.08 9.82 1.63
CA HIS A 252 13.88 11.25 1.84
C HIS A 252 14.74 12.05 0.88
N CYS A 253 14.17 12.99 0.13
CA CYS A 253 14.91 13.86 -0.78
C CYS A 253 14.51 15.32 -0.63
N PHE A 254 15.49 16.19 -0.78
CA PHE A 254 15.25 17.59 -1.08
C PHE A 254 15.12 17.75 -2.60
N ILE A 255 14.06 18.40 -3.07
CA ILE A 255 13.84 18.67 -4.49
C ILE A 255 14.33 20.09 -4.78
N ASP A 256 15.35 20.20 -5.61
CA ASP A 256 15.86 21.46 -6.13
C ASP A 256 15.35 21.67 -7.57
N CYS A 257 14.39 22.58 -7.74
CA CYS A 257 13.79 22.89 -9.03
C CYS A 257 14.66 23.88 -9.83
N THR A 258 15.93 23.54 -10.06
CA THR A 258 16.86 24.36 -10.85
C THR A 258 16.67 24.09 -12.35
N ASN A 259 16.54 25.16 -13.14
CA ASN A 259 16.36 25.12 -14.60
C ASN A 259 15.09 24.40 -15.10
N GLY A 260 14.04 24.35 -14.28
CA GLY A 260 12.76 23.72 -14.65
C GLY A 260 12.78 22.18 -14.62
N TYR A 261 13.83 21.58 -14.05
CA TYR A 261 13.90 20.16 -13.75
C TYR A 261 13.92 19.94 -12.24
N ASP A 262 13.27 18.88 -11.78
CA ASP A 262 13.28 18.47 -10.37
C ASP A 262 14.56 17.66 -10.10
N ASN A 263 15.57 18.29 -9.49
CA ASN A 263 16.78 17.61 -9.07
C ASN A 263 16.60 17.08 -7.64
N HIS A 264 16.54 15.76 -7.49
CA HIS A 264 16.34 15.12 -6.19
C HIS A 264 17.67 14.85 -5.48
N HIS A 265 17.88 15.46 -4.32
CA HIS A 265 19.04 15.25 -3.47
C HIS A 265 18.67 14.41 -2.26
N HIS A 266 19.20 13.19 -2.16
CA HIS A 266 18.93 12.31 -1.03
C HIS A 266 19.37 12.93 0.31
N LEU A 267 18.47 12.87 1.29
CA LEU A 267 18.68 13.35 2.65
C LEU A 267 18.81 12.14 3.58
N ASN A 268 19.99 11.98 4.17
CA ASN A 268 20.19 11.00 5.24
C ASN A 268 19.60 11.51 6.56
N HIS A 269 19.47 10.60 7.53
CA HIS A 269 18.91 10.91 8.85
C HIS A 269 19.61 12.10 9.53
N ALA A 270 20.95 12.18 9.47
CA ALA A 270 21.71 13.26 10.09
C ALA A 270 21.37 14.65 9.51
N LYS A 271 21.22 14.76 8.17
CA LYS A 271 20.79 15.99 7.50
C LYS A 271 19.37 16.36 7.89
N MET A 272 18.46 15.39 7.93
CA MET A 272 17.07 15.62 8.37
C MET A 272 17.00 16.12 9.81
N THR A 273 17.76 15.52 10.73
CA THR A 273 17.82 15.96 12.13
C THR A 273 18.34 17.39 12.24
N LEU A 274 19.39 17.73 11.48
CA LEU A 274 19.94 19.08 11.45
C LEU A 274 18.92 20.10 10.90
N TRP A 275 18.13 19.72 9.89
CA TRP A 275 17.05 20.54 9.35
C TRP A 275 15.93 20.75 10.36
N ALA A 276 15.49 19.69 11.04
CA ALA A 276 14.48 19.77 12.09
C ALA A 276 14.93 20.72 13.24
N LYS A 277 16.20 20.61 13.66
CA LYS A 277 16.78 21.54 14.65
C LYS A 277 16.82 22.99 14.15
N LYS A 278 17.21 23.21 12.89
CA LYS A 278 17.20 24.55 12.27
C LYS A 278 15.79 25.15 12.23
N ILE A 279 14.77 24.36 11.90
CA ILE A 279 13.37 24.80 11.86
C ILE A 279 12.91 25.23 13.26
N MET A 280 13.26 24.48 14.32
CA MET A 280 12.93 24.86 15.70
C MET A 280 13.62 26.15 16.16
N GLN A 281 14.82 26.43 15.66
CA GLN A 281 15.57 27.63 16.04
C GLN A 281 15.05 28.91 15.37
N ILE A 282 14.13 28.81 14.39
CA ILE A 282 13.51 29.98 13.77
C ILE A 282 12.65 30.69 14.83
N PRO A 283 13.03 31.89 15.30
CA PRO A 283 12.29 32.57 16.35
C PRO A 283 10.87 32.89 15.86
N THR A 284 9.86 32.38 16.55
CA THR A 284 8.44 32.64 16.24
C THR A 284 8.03 34.10 16.49
N SER A 285 8.95 34.95 16.98
CA SER A 285 8.70 36.34 17.39
C SER A 285 8.84 37.39 16.28
N LYS A 286 9.14 37.01 15.03
CA LYS A 286 9.04 37.90 13.87
C LYS A 286 8.36 37.18 12.71
N THR A 287 7.04 37.22 12.71
CA THR A 287 6.24 36.91 11.52
C THR A 287 5.76 38.23 10.89
N PRO A 288 6.52 38.88 9.99
CA PRO A 288 5.89 39.25 8.74
C PRO A 288 5.50 37.94 8.04
N SER A 289 4.35 37.93 7.37
CA SER A 289 3.81 36.82 6.58
C SER A 289 4.91 35.94 5.96
N PRO A 290 4.78 34.61 6.00
CA PRO A 290 5.88 33.68 5.75
C PRO A 290 6.62 34.02 4.46
N PRO A 291 7.97 34.13 4.46
CA PRO A 291 8.71 34.17 3.23
C PRO A 291 8.44 32.85 2.51
N LEU A 292 7.69 32.98 1.42
CA LEU A 292 7.43 31.93 0.47
C LEU A 292 8.79 31.32 0.10
N LEU A 293 8.99 30.05 0.45
CA LEU A 293 9.86 29.17 -0.32
C LEU A 293 9.48 29.36 -1.81
N PRO A 294 10.44 29.34 -2.74
CA PRO A 294 10.25 29.78 -4.12
C PRO A 294 8.93 29.25 -4.66
N GLN A 295 8.05 30.20 -4.95
CA GLN A 295 6.66 29.97 -5.32
C GLN A 295 6.59 28.95 -6.45
N GLN A 296 5.87 27.87 -6.14
CA GLN A 296 5.09 27.12 -7.10
C GLN A 296 4.30 28.07 -8.01
N CYS A 297 4.18 27.67 -9.28
CA CYS A 297 3.37 28.31 -10.31
C CYS A 297 1.97 28.75 -9.81
N PRO A 298 1.41 29.86 -10.30
CA PRO A 298 0.19 30.45 -9.76
C PRO A 298 -1.06 29.71 -10.27
N PHE A 299 -1.50 28.70 -9.53
CA PHE A 299 -2.90 28.25 -9.57
C PHE A 299 -3.44 28.21 -8.14
N LYS A 300 -4.18 29.26 -7.77
CA LYS A 300 -4.95 29.31 -6.52
C LYS A 300 -6.30 28.65 -6.76
N PHE A 301 -6.53 27.50 -6.13
CA PHE A 301 -7.88 27.03 -5.78
C PHE A 301 -7.92 26.77 -4.28
N VAL A 302 -8.80 27.48 -3.59
CA VAL A 302 -9.17 27.23 -2.20
C VAL A 302 -10.30 26.20 -2.23
N PRO A 303 -10.20 25.02 -1.59
CA PRO A 303 -11.32 24.10 -1.55
C PRO A 303 -12.28 24.54 -0.43
N GLN A 304 -13.39 25.16 -0.83
CA GLN A 304 -14.64 24.92 -0.13
C GLN A 304 -15.12 23.53 -0.54
N ILE A 305 -15.49 22.69 0.42
CA ILE A 305 -16.01 21.34 0.20
C ILE A 305 -17.34 21.45 -0.56
N PRO A 306 -17.46 21.01 -1.83
CA PRO A 306 -18.76 20.85 -2.47
C PRO A 306 -19.20 19.40 -2.34
N SER A 307 -20.51 19.24 -2.28
CA SER A 307 -21.21 17.97 -2.37
C SER A 307 -20.73 17.12 -3.55
N THR A 308 -20.78 15.80 -3.37
CA THR A 308 -20.38 14.71 -4.26
C THR A 308 -20.77 14.90 -5.74
N THR A 309 -19.92 15.58 -6.51
CA THR A 309 -19.77 15.36 -7.95
C THR A 309 -18.41 14.73 -8.15
N LEU A 310 -18.39 13.53 -8.74
CA LEU A 310 -17.17 12.83 -9.14
C LEU A 310 -16.22 13.86 -9.81
N PRO A 311 -14.93 13.93 -9.44
CA PRO A 311 -14.01 14.90 -10.04
C PRO A 311 -14.09 14.79 -11.56
N ASP A 312 -14.38 15.90 -12.22
CA ASP A 312 -14.54 15.98 -13.67
C ASP A 312 -13.19 15.65 -14.31
N TYR A 313 -13.03 14.40 -14.73
CA TYR A 313 -11.79 13.91 -15.30
C TYR A 313 -11.56 14.56 -16.67
N SER A 314 -10.31 14.85 -17.01
CA SER A 314 -9.96 15.43 -18.31
C SER A 314 -10.56 14.64 -19.48
N LYS A 315 -11.06 15.36 -20.48
CA LYS A 315 -11.54 14.77 -21.75
C LYS A 315 -10.44 13.97 -22.43
N ILE A 316 -10.83 12.91 -23.15
CA ILE A 316 -9.91 12.01 -23.85
C ILE A 316 -8.97 12.73 -24.81
N GLY A 317 -9.44 13.80 -25.47
CA GLY A 317 -8.61 14.59 -26.40
C GLY A 317 -7.34 15.17 -25.76
N VAL A 318 -7.36 15.50 -24.46
CA VAL A 318 -6.16 15.99 -23.75
C VAL A 318 -5.11 14.88 -23.59
N LEU A 319 -5.55 13.66 -23.28
CA LEU A 319 -4.67 12.49 -23.22
C LEU A 319 -4.06 12.20 -24.59
N LEU A 320 -4.88 12.18 -25.65
CA LEU A 320 -4.42 11.88 -27.00
C LEU A 320 -3.41 12.92 -27.49
N ALA A 321 -3.68 14.21 -27.26
CA ALA A 321 -2.74 15.29 -27.58
C ALA A 321 -1.41 15.15 -26.83
N LEU A 322 -1.44 14.75 -25.55
CA LEU A 322 -0.22 14.53 -24.76
C LEU A 322 0.60 13.36 -25.30
N ILE A 323 -0.05 12.25 -25.65
CA ILE A 323 0.64 11.08 -26.20
C ILE A 323 1.22 11.40 -27.58
N ASP A 324 0.45 12.06 -28.44
CA ASP A 324 0.88 12.46 -29.79
C ASP A 324 2.09 13.42 -29.75
N ALA A 325 2.10 14.36 -28.79
CA ALA A 325 3.24 15.25 -28.57
C ALA A 325 4.52 14.52 -28.14
N LYS A 326 4.39 13.42 -27.36
CA LYS A 326 5.54 12.63 -26.90
C LYS A 326 5.95 11.52 -27.87
N LYS A 327 5.01 10.99 -28.65
CA LYS A 327 5.14 9.80 -29.51
C LYS A 327 4.37 9.97 -30.82
N PRO A 328 4.79 10.89 -31.69
CA PRO A 328 4.08 11.18 -32.94
C PRO A 328 4.03 9.97 -33.89
N GLU A 329 4.96 9.03 -33.76
CA GLU A 329 5.02 7.81 -34.58
C GLU A 329 3.83 6.87 -34.37
N LEU A 330 3.13 6.99 -33.24
CA LEU A 330 1.98 6.15 -32.93
C LEU A 330 0.68 6.63 -33.58
N ARG A 331 0.63 7.87 -34.08
CA ARG A 331 -0.56 8.50 -34.68
C ARG A 331 -1.83 8.35 -33.83
N ILE A 332 -1.68 8.36 -32.51
CA ILE A 332 -2.77 8.10 -31.55
C ILE A 332 -3.90 9.13 -31.66
N ARG A 333 -3.62 10.32 -32.20
CA ARG A 333 -4.64 11.34 -32.43
C ARG A 333 -5.69 10.94 -33.46
N GLU A 334 -5.37 10.06 -34.42
CA GLU A 334 -6.32 9.54 -35.40
C GLU A 334 -7.40 8.64 -34.75
N LEU A 335 -7.16 8.17 -33.52
CA LEU A 335 -8.10 7.33 -32.75
C LEU A 335 -9.18 8.13 -32.01
N GLU A 336 -9.12 9.47 -32.00
CA GLU A 336 -10.05 10.31 -31.23
C GLU A 336 -11.50 10.08 -31.63
N THR A 337 -11.80 10.09 -32.93
CA THR A 337 -13.16 9.85 -33.44
C THR A 337 -13.66 8.46 -33.08
N SER A 338 -12.84 7.42 -33.29
CA SER A 338 -13.20 6.04 -32.96
C SER A 338 -13.47 5.84 -31.47
N LEU A 339 -12.70 6.49 -30.59
CA LEU A 339 -12.91 6.46 -29.14
C LEU A 339 -14.20 7.17 -28.74
N LEU A 340 -14.49 8.33 -29.33
CA LEU A 340 -15.72 9.07 -29.08
C LEU A 340 -16.96 8.31 -29.57
N ASP A 341 -16.88 7.70 -30.76
CA ASP A 341 -17.95 6.85 -31.31
C ASP A 341 -18.21 5.61 -30.44
N ALA A 342 -17.17 5.09 -29.79
CA ALA A 342 -17.27 4.01 -28.81
C ALA A 342 -17.75 4.49 -27.41
N GLY A 343 -18.08 5.77 -27.24
CA GLY A 343 -18.56 6.34 -25.98
C GLY A 343 -17.47 6.63 -24.94
N VAL A 344 -16.19 6.60 -25.34
CA VAL A 344 -15.03 6.89 -24.48
C VAL A 344 -14.72 8.39 -24.55
N VAL A 345 -15.38 9.15 -23.68
CA VAL A 345 -15.28 10.62 -23.61
C VAL A 345 -14.25 11.06 -22.56
N PHE A 346 -14.14 10.31 -21.47
CA PHE A 346 -13.36 10.67 -20.29
C PHE A 346 -12.21 9.72 -20.01
N LEU A 347 -11.18 10.24 -19.35
CA LEU A 347 -9.99 9.48 -18.98
C LEU A 347 -10.29 8.26 -18.09
N SER A 348 -11.24 8.39 -17.18
CA SER A 348 -11.68 7.30 -16.29
C SER A 348 -12.30 6.14 -17.06
N GLN A 349 -12.92 6.39 -18.22
CA GLN A 349 -13.52 5.33 -19.04
C GLN A 349 -12.46 4.47 -19.73
N VAL A 350 -11.34 5.06 -20.16
CA VAL A 350 -10.17 4.32 -20.67
C VAL A 350 -9.64 3.36 -19.61
N MET A 351 -9.70 3.74 -18.34
CA MET A 351 -9.23 2.91 -17.22
C MET A 351 -10.14 1.74 -16.90
N LEU A 352 -11.45 1.89 -17.13
CA LEU A 352 -12.46 0.88 -16.82
C LEU A 352 -12.63 -0.13 -17.95
N LEU A 353 -12.24 0.21 -19.18
CA LEU A 353 -12.34 -0.72 -20.31
C LEU A 353 -11.24 -1.79 -20.27
N PRO A 354 -11.59 -3.08 -20.48
CA PRO A 354 -10.60 -4.12 -20.69
C PRO A 354 -9.71 -3.79 -21.87
N LYS A 355 -8.41 -4.10 -21.77
CA LYS A 355 -7.42 -3.82 -22.83
C LYS A 355 -7.80 -4.47 -24.16
N ASP A 356 -8.39 -5.66 -24.12
CA ASP A 356 -8.85 -6.36 -25.33
C ASP A 356 -9.96 -5.59 -26.05
N VAL A 357 -10.87 -4.96 -25.30
CA VAL A 357 -11.92 -4.11 -25.86
C VAL A 357 -11.34 -2.82 -26.42
N LEU A 358 -10.40 -2.19 -25.71
CA LEU A 358 -9.70 -1.01 -26.24
C LEU A 358 -8.95 -1.34 -27.53
N SER A 359 -8.32 -2.52 -27.61
CA SER A 359 -7.51 -2.92 -28.75
C SER A 359 -8.27 -3.04 -30.07
N VAL A 360 -9.59 -3.24 -30.02
CA VAL A 360 -10.44 -3.33 -31.21
C VAL A 360 -11.08 -2.00 -31.60
N ILE A 361 -11.03 -0.97 -30.75
CA ILE A 361 -11.60 0.34 -31.07
C ILE A 361 -10.69 1.04 -32.09
N GLY A 362 -11.24 1.30 -33.28
CA GLY A 362 -10.51 1.93 -34.37
C GLY A 362 -9.29 1.13 -34.84
N ASP A 363 -9.32 -0.20 -34.69
CA ASP A 363 -8.22 -1.10 -35.06
C ASP A 363 -6.85 -0.74 -34.45
N MET A 364 -6.84 -0.10 -33.27
CA MET A 364 -5.61 0.41 -32.65
C MET A 364 -4.61 -0.70 -32.25
N GLY A 365 -5.12 -1.91 -32.01
CA GLY A 365 -4.34 -3.05 -31.58
C GLY A 365 -3.82 -2.96 -30.13
N GLN A 366 -3.28 -4.08 -29.67
CA GLN A 366 -2.91 -4.28 -28.26
C GLN A 366 -1.80 -3.33 -27.78
N LYS A 367 -0.87 -2.97 -28.68
CA LYS A 367 0.25 -2.08 -28.33
C LYS A 367 -0.26 -0.66 -28.01
N GLN A 368 -1.08 -0.08 -28.88
CA GLN A 368 -1.62 1.26 -28.67
C GLN A 368 -2.59 1.29 -27.48
N ALA A 369 -3.45 0.28 -27.35
CA ALA A 369 -4.34 0.14 -26.19
C ALA A 369 -3.57 0.12 -24.86
N ARG A 370 -2.46 -0.63 -24.79
CA ARG A 370 -1.58 -0.66 -23.61
C ARG A 370 -0.99 0.72 -23.30
N ILE A 371 -0.47 1.41 -24.32
CA ILE A 371 0.13 2.74 -24.16
C ILE A 371 -0.92 3.73 -23.67
N LEU A 372 -2.10 3.73 -24.29
CA LEU A 372 -3.22 4.59 -23.91
C LEU A 372 -3.62 4.39 -22.44
N CYS A 373 -3.82 3.14 -21.99
CA CYS A 373 -4.12 2.84 -20.59
C CYS A 373 -3.02 3.33 -19.65
N ASN A 374 -1.74 3.15 -20.00
CA ASN A 374 -0.65 3.51 -19.11
C ASN A 374 -0.49 5.02 -18.95
N TYR A 375 -0.68 5.79 -20.02
CA TYR A 375 -0.74 7.25 -19.92
C TYR A 375 -1.97 7.72 -19.16
N ALA A 376 -3.13 7.07 -19.34
CA ALA A 376 -4.32 7.38 -18.56
C ALA A 376 -4.11 7.17 -17.06
N LYS A 377 -3.47 6.06 -16.68
CA LYS A 377 -3.03 5.79 -15.30
C LYS A 377 -2.15 6.90 -14.76
N GLN A 378 -1.11 7.29 -15.50
CA GLN A 378 -0.18 8.33 -15.06
C GLN A 378 -0.89 9.65 -14.80
N ILE A 379 -1.76 10.10 -15.72
CA ILE A 379 -2.48 11.37 -15.54
C ILE A 379 -3.42 11.29 -14.33
N ILE A 380 -4.15 10.17 -14.15
CA ILE A 380 -5.05 10.01 -12.99
C ILE A 380 -4.26 9.98 -11.69
N LEU A 381 -3.16 9.25 -11.63
CA LEU A 381 -2.30 9.20 -10.44
C LEU A 381 -1.76 10.60 -10.12
N LEU A 382 -1.32 11.35 -11.14
CA LEU A 382 -0.85 12.72 -10.99
C LEU A 382 -1.96 13.68 -10.51
N LEU A 383 -3.20 13.53 -11.01
CA LEU A 383 -4.37 14.27 -10.50
C LEU A 383 -4.70 13.93 -9.04
N LEU A 384 -4.48 12.68 -8.64
CA LEU A 384 -4.64 12.21 -7.27
C LEU A 384 -3.42 12.52 -6.38
N ARG A 385 -2.39 13.19 -6.92
CA ARG A 385 -1.11 13.45 -6.25
C ARG A 385 -0.38 12.18 -5.79
N LEU A 386 -0.57 11.08 -6.50
CA LEU A 386 0.16 9.83 -6.36
C LEU A 386 1.25 9.81 -7.43
N ILE A 387 2.53 9.67 -7.04
CA ILE A 387 3.61 9.62 -8.02
C ILE A 387 3.73 8.18 -8.55
N SER A 388 3.82 8.03 -9.86
CA SER A 388 4.03 6.72 -10.48
C SER A 388 5.05 6.86 -11.61
N SER A 389 6.20 6.23 -11.44
CA SER A 389 7.16 6.03 -12.51
C SER A 389 6.72 4.83 -13.35
N TYR A 390 6.11 5.10 -14.50
CA TYR A 390 5.93 4.09 -15.52
C TYR A 390 7.14 4.12 -16.45
N GLU A 391 7.99 3.11 -16.34
CA GLU A 391 8.91 2.78 -17.42
C GLU A 391 8.15 1.93 -18.44
N GLU A 392 8.14 2.40 -19.70
CA GLU A 392 7.67 1.56 -20.78
C GLU A 392 8.64 0.39 -20.91
N PRO A 393 8.19 -0.86 -20.75
CA PRO A 393 9.07 -1.98 -21.01
C PRO A 393 9.38 -1.92 -22.50
N GLU A 394 10.62 -1.55 -22.83
CA GLU A 394 11.13 -1.61 -24.18
C GLU A 394 10.78 -3.00 -24.70
N ALA A 395 9.95 -3.04 -25.74
CA ALA A 395 9.68 -4.29 -26.41
C ALA A 395 11.03 -4.77 -26.92
N PHE A 396 11.62 -5.77 -26.26
CA PHE A 396 12.77 -6.49 -26.77
C PHE A 396 12.41 -6.91 -28.18
N SER A 397 12.96 -6.17 -29.15
CA SER A 397 12.87 -6.51 -30.55
C SER A 397 13.44 -7.92 -30.64
N ALA A 398 12.61 -8.88 -31.02
CA ALA A 398 13.03 -10.23 -31.37
C ALA A 398 13.81 -10.14 -32.68
N GLY A 399 15.02 -9.58 -32.60
CA GLY A 399 15.99 -9.42 -33.67
C GLY A 399 17.19 -10.31 -33.38
N THR A 400 17.09 -11.55 -33.85
CA THR A 400 18.16 -12.46 -34.27
C THR A 400 19.61 -11.99 -34.02
N GLN A 401 20.30 -12.58 -33.03
CA GLN A 401 21.70 -12.99 -33.20
C GLN A 401 22.00 -14.26 -32.41
N ASN A 402 22.06 -15.36 -33.14
CA ASN A 402 22.84 -16.55 -32.78
C ASN A 402 24.28 -16.15 -32.46
N LYS A 403 24.75 -16.47 -31.25
CA LYS A 403 26.09 -17.00 -31.00
C LYS A 403 26.14 -17.57 -29.60
N GLY A 404 26.27 -18.90 -29.54
CA GLY A 404 26.35 -19.65 -28.30
C GLY A 404 27.52 -19.18 -27.45
N LYS A 405 27.26 -19.04 -26.16
CA LYS A 405 28.20 -19.33 -25.09
C LYS A 405 27.42 -20.06 -24.01
N GLU A 406 27.65 -21.36 -24.03
CA GLU A 406 27.41 -22.30 -22.95
C GLU A 406 28.13 -21.78 -21.70
N CYS A 407 27.38 -21.24 -20.75
CA CYS A 407 27.85 -21.04 -19.39
C CYS A 407 27.17 -22.11 -18.53
N ALA A 408 27.92 -23.19 -18.32
CA ALA A 408 27.65 -24.16 -17.28
C ALA A 408 27.66 -23.44 -15.93
N ILE A 409 26.48 -23.26 -15.33
CA ILE A 409 26.36 -23.02 -13.90
C ILE A 409 26.07 -24.39 -13.31
N LYS A 410 27.11 -24.99 -12.72
CA LYS A 410 26.95 -26.10 -11.78
C LYS A 410 26.16 -25.56 -10.60
N ILE A 411 24.96 -26.10 -10.39
CA ILE A 411 24.24 -25.97 -9.14
C ILE A 411 24.80 -27.12 -8.28
N GLU A 412 25.70 -26.78 -7.36
CA GLU A 412 26.03 -27.65 -6.24
C GLU A 412 24.88 -27.54 -5.24
N ASP A 413 24.06 -28.59 -5.22
CA ASP A 413 23.21 -28.96 -4.10
C ASP A 413 24.13 -29.37 -2.93
N ASP A 414 24.30 -28.50 -1.95
CA ASP A 414 24.82 -28.88 -0.63
C ASP A 414 23.77 -28.58 0.44
N LEU A 415 22.99 -29.63 0.69
CA LEU A 415 22.74 -30.22 2.00
C LEU A 415 22.92 -29.30 3.23
N TRP A 416 21.79 -28.99 3.86
CA TRP A 416 21.77 -28.66 5.29
C TRP A 416 22.24 -29.87 6.08
N GLN A 417 23.46 -29.80 6.64
CA GLN A 417 23.86 -30.66 7.75
C GLN A 417 23.78 -29.87 9.05
N GLU A 418 23.02 -30.46 9.96
CA GLU A 418 22.92 -30.15 11.38
C GLU A 418 24.32 -30.03 11.99
N GLY A 419 24.53 -28.95 12.74
CA GLY A 419 25.70 -28.75 13.57
C GLY A 419 25.25 -28.32 14.95
N GLU A 420 24.97 -29.32 15.78
CA GLU A 420 24.93 -29.18 17.24
C GLU A 420 26.24 -28.52 17.70
N SER A 421 26.14 -27.46 18.53
CA SER A 421 27.25 -27.06 19.39
C SER A 421 26.71 -26.84 20.79
N GLU A 422 26.65 -27.95 21.50
CA GLU A 422 26.65 -28.06 22.95
C GLU A 422 28.02 -27.58 23.51
N TYR A 423 28.01 -27.16 24.78
CA TYR A 423 29.16 -26.79 25.64
C TYR A 423 29.78 -25.38 25.51
N GLY A 424 29.30 -24.53 26.42
CA GLY A 424 30.01 -23.37 26.94
C GLY A 424 29.48 -23.02 28.33
N SER A 425 29.76 -23.89 29.31
CA SER A 425 29.47 -23.70 30.74
C SER A 425 30.20 -22.45 31.27
N GLY A 426 29.47 -21.33 31.35
CA GLY A 426 29.89 -20.18 32.13
C GLY A 426 29.48 -20.37 33.59
N GLU A 427 30.45 -20.69 34.44
CA GLU A 427 30.32 -20.71 35.90
C GLU A 427 29.80 -19.36 36.39
N TYR A 428 28.67 -19.39 37.08
CA TYR A 428 28.18 -18.27 37.86
C TYR A 428 29.03 -18.18 39.14
N ASN A 429 29.86 -17.14 39.23
CA ASN A 429 30.46 -16.75 40.50
C ASN A 429 29.38 -16.16 41.42
N GLU A 430 29.09 -16.94 42.45
CA GLU A 430 28.37 -16.63 43.67
C GLU A 430 29.03 -15.43 44.36
N TYR A 431 28.39 -14.26 44.30
CA TYR A 431 28.76 -13.13 45.15
C TYR A 431 28.08 -13.29 46.50
N GLU A 432 28.87 -13.74 47.48
CA GLU A 432 28.53 -13.78 48.89
C GLU A 432 28.03 -12.42 49.38
N SER A 433 26.81 -12.45 49.92
CA SER A 433 26.19 -11.39 50.68
C SER A 433 26.85 -11.36 52.07
N ASN A 434 27.77 -10.43 52.30
CA ASN A 434 28.32 -10.19 53.63
C ASN A 434 27.32 -9.43 54.49
N ASP A 435 26.56 -10.19 55.28
CA ASP A 435 25.88 -9.75 56.49
C ASP A 435 26.92 -9.25 57.50
N LYS A 436 26.86 -7.97 57.87
CA LYS A 436 27.59 -7.41 59.02
C LYS A 436 26.57 -7.02 60.08
N THR A 437 26.31 -7.95 60.98
CA THR A 437 25.69 -7.71 62.28
C THR A 437 26.72 -7.88 63.39
N GLU A 438 26.74 -6.86 64.25
CA GLU A 438 27.03 -6.91 65.69
C GLU A 438 28.47 -7.04 66.23
N GLY A 439 28.76 -6.08 67.12
CA GLY A 439 29.90 -5.96 68.03
C GLY A 439 30.01 -4.48 68.40
N GLY A 440 29.57 -3.96 69.54
CA GLY A 440 29.46 -4.56 70.87
C GLY A 440 30.64 -4.11 71.72
N GLY A 441 30.46 -3.02 72.48
CA GLY A 441 31.23 -2.69 73.70
C GLY A 441 32.50 -1.84 73.54
N GLU A 442 32.47 -0.60 74.03
CA GLU A 442 32.99 -0.22 75.37
C GLU A 442 33.16 1.31 75.43
N PHE A 443 32.39 1.94 76.33
CA PHE A 443 32.57 3.32 76.74
C PHE A 443 33.25 3.28 78.12
N LEU A 444 34.46 3.84 78.19
CA LEU A 444 35.10 4.29 79.43
C LEU A 444 35.41 5.78 79.27
N THR A 445 34.60 6.63 79.91
CA THR A 445 35.02 7.78 80.72
C THR A 445 33.83 8.36 81.46
#